data_AF-A0A7R9AJE7-F1
#
_entry.id   AF-A0A7R9AJE7-F1
#
_cell.length_a   1.000
_cell.length_b   1.000
_cell.length_c   1.000
_cell.angle_alpha   90.00
_cell.angle_beta   90.00
_cell.angle_gamma   90.00
#
_symmetry.space_group_name_H-M   'P 1'
#
loop_
_entity.id
_entity.type
_entity.pdbx_description
1 polymer ?
#
loop_
_entity_poly.entity_id
_entity_poly.type
_entity_poly.pdbx_seq_one_letter_code
_entity_poly.pdbx_strand_id
1 'polypeptide(L)' 'WFKTGDIVIEDEDKYLYIVDRLKNMFISGAENVYPAEIEKVLRQLPDIQECAVIGVKDEKWGE' A
#
# COMPACT_ATOMS: atom_id res chain seq x y z
N TRP A 1 0.37 6.71 -24.47
CA TRP A 1 -0.04 6.29 -23.12
C TRP A 1 1.19 5.91 -22.32
N PHE A 2 1.39 6.50 -21.14
CA PHE A 2 2.51 6.21 -20.23
C PHE A 2 1.97 5.46 -19.00
N LYS A 3 2.58 4.33 -18.63
CA LYS A 3 2.16 3.53 -17.47
C LYS A 3 2.94 4.01 -16.24
N THR A 4 2.32 4.82 -15.40
CA THR A 4 2.96 5.37 -14.18
C THR A 4 3.20 4.31 -13.12
N GLY A 5 2.32 3.30 -13.05
CA GLY A 5 2.33 2.29 -12.00
C GLY A 5 1.72 2.81 -10.68
N ASP A 6 1.07 3.98 -10.69
CA ASP A 6 0.29 4.47 -9.57
C ASP A 6 -1.12 3.86 -9.58
N ILE A 7 -1.59 3.47 -8.41
CA ILE A 7 -2.98 3.11 -8.18
C ILE A 7 -3.69 4.37 -7.69
N VAL A 8 -4.74 4.77 -8.40
CA VAL A 8 -5.52 5.96 -8.11
C VAL A 8 -6.99 5.62 -7.93
N ILE A 9 -7.65 6.35 -7.04
CA ILE A 9 -9.12 6.39 -6.94
C ILE A 9 -9.62 7.75 -7.43
N GLU A 10 -10.77 7.75 -8.11
CA GLU A 10 -11.45 8.95 -8.58
C GLU A 10 -12.68 9.19 -7.68
N ASP A 11 -12.88 10.43 -7.23
CA ASP A 11 -14.10 10.83 -6.52
C ASP A 11 -15.20 11.34 -7.47
N GLU A 12 -16.36 11.70 -6.92
CA GLU A 12 -17.51 12.21 -7.68
C GLU A 12 -17.22 13.52 -8.40
N ASP A 13 -16.29 14.32 -7.86
CA ASP A 13 -15.84 15.62 -8.38
C ASP A 13 -14.67 15.51 -9.38
N LYS A 14 -14.27 14.28 -9.76
CA LYS A 14 -13.19 13.98 -10.72
C LYS A 14 -11.79 14.31 -10.23
N TYR A 15 -11.58 14.36 -8.93
CA TYR A 15 -10.25 14.38 -8.34
C TYR A 15 -9.66 12.98 -8.25
N LEU A 16 -8.37 12.88 -8.59
CA LEU A 16 -7.60 11.65 -8.47
C LEU A 16 -6.76 11.67 -7.20
N TYR A 17 -6.85 10.60 -6.41
CA TYR A 17 -6.05 10.41 -5.21
C TYR A 17 -5.14 9.21 -5.41
N ILE A 18 -3.83 9.42 -5.22
CA ILE A 18 -2.85 8.34 -5.24
C ILE A 18 -3.01 7.52 -3.97
N VAL A 19 -3.27 6.23 -4.13
CA VAL A 19 -3.48 5.31 -3.02
C VAL A 19 -2.23 4.49 -2.74
N ASP A 20 -1.62 3.94 -3.79
CA ASP A 20 -0.39 3.15 -3.66
C ASP A 20 0.32 3.03 -5.02
N ARG A 21 1.43 2.27 -5.07
CA ARG A 21 2.15 1.89 -6.27
C ARG A 21 1.88 0.41 -6.54
N LEU A 22 1.59 0.08 -7.80
CA LEU A 22 1.36 -1.28 -8.27
C LEU A 22 2.50 -2.25 -7.88
N LYS A 23 3.74 -1.76 -7.77
CA LYS A 23 4.92 -2.56 -7.40
C LYS A 23 5.14 -2.71 -5.90
N ASN A 24 4.42 -1.97 -5.06
CA ASN A 24 4.56 -2.03 -3.60
C ASN A 24 3.62 -3.08 -2.97
N MET A 25 2.53 -3.41 -3.67
CA MET A 25 1.63 -4.46 -3.23
C MET A 25 2.36 -5.81 -3.19
N PHE A 26 2.18 -6.53 -2.09
CA PHE A 26 2.70 -7.89 -1.88
C PHE A 26 1.54 -8.84 -1.54
N ILE A 27 1.76 -10.15 -1.69
CA ILE A 27 0.73 -11.16 -1.44
C ILE A 27 1.07 -11.94 -0.17
N SER A 28 0.24 -11.79 0.86
CA SER A 28 0.35 -12.55 2.10
C SER A 28 -0.86 -13.45 2.24
N GLY A 29 -0.67 -14.77 2.21
CA GLY A 29 -1.76 -15.72 2.44
C GLY A 29 -2.86 -15.72 1.37
N ALA A 30 -2.47 -15.48 0.12
CA ALA A 30 -3.36 -15.29 -1.03
C ALA A 30 -4.22 -14.00 -1.00
N GLU A 31 -3.92 -13.06 -0.10
CA GLU A 31 -4.54 -11.75 -0.05
C GLU A 31 -3.57 -10.67 -0.57
N ASN A 32 -4.11 -9.69 -1.30
CA ASN A 32 -3.36 -8.52 -1.73
C ASN A 32 -3.21 -7.55 -0.56
N VAL A 33 -1.98 -7.25 -0.16
CA VAL A 33 -1.68 -6.31 0.91
C VAL A 33 -1.06 -5.04 0.33
N TYR A 34 -1.64 -3.89 0.71
CA TYR A 34 -1.20 -2.56 0.29
C TYR A 34 -0.46 -1.87 1.43
N PRO A 35 0.88 -1.74 1.38
CA PRO A 35 1.67 -1.09 2.43
C PRO A 35 1.12 0.26 2.89
N ALA A 36 0.62 1.07 1.94
CA ALA A 36 0.13 2.41 2.23
C ALA A 36 -1.05 2.42 3.22
N GLU A 37 -1.91 1.40 3.21
CA GLU A 37 -3.03 1.27 4.14
C GLU A 37 -2.54 1.03 5.58
N ILE A 38 -1.54 0.15 5.72
CA ILE A 38 -0.93 -0.18 7.02
C ILE A 38 -0.15 1.02 7.56
N GLU A 39 0.68 1.64 6.73
CA GLU A 39 1.45 2.84 7.08
C GLU A 39 0.54 4.00 7.51
N LYS A 40 -0.63 4.16 6.87
CA LYS A 40 -1.62 5.17 7.25
C LYS A 40 -2.13 4.96 8.68
N VAL A 41 -2.33 3.72 9.10
CA VAL A 41 -2.74 3.39 10.48
C VAL A 41 -1.57 3.58 11.45
N LEU A 42 -0.37 3.10 11.10
CA LEU A 42 0.83 3.24 11.94
C LEU A 42 1.17 4.71 12.22
N ARG A 43 1.02 5.59 11.22
CA ARG A 43 1.22 7.04 11.38
C ARG A 43 0.23 7.74 12.31
N GLN A 44 -0.85 7.08 12.74
CA GLN A 44 -1.77 7.62 13.74
C GLN A 44 -1.26 7.39 15.18
N LEU A 45 -0.25 6.53 15.37
CA LEU A 45 0.30 6.24 16.69
C LEU A 45 1.27 7.34 17.11
N PRO A 46 1.13 7.91 18.33
CA PRO A 46 1.94 9.05 18.77
C PRO A 46 3.44 8.73 18.90
N ASP A 47 3.78 7.45 19.08
CA ASP A 47 5.16 7.00 19.25
C ASP A 47 5.88 6.69 17.92
N ILE A 48 5.18 6.79 16.78
CA ILE A 48 5.74 6.53 15.45
C ILE A 48 5.93 7.86 14.71
N GLN A 49 7.18 8.23 14.47
CA GLN A 49 7.52 9.41 13.67
C GLN A 49 7.36 9.13 12.15
N GLU A 50 7.93 8.02 11.68
CA GLU A 50 7.86 7.57 10.28
C GLU A 50 7.84 6.03 10.23
N CYS A 51 7.25 5.46 9.18
CA CYS A 51 7.23 4.02 8.95
C CYS A 51 7.22 3.69 7.45
N ALA A 52 7.76 2.51 7.12
CA ALA A 52 7.65 1.90 5.80
C ALA A 52 7.31 0.42 5.98
N VAL A 53 6.38 -0.10 5.17
CA VAL A 53 5.97 -1.50 5.20
C VAL A 53 6.44 -2.21 3.93
N ILE A 54 7.04 -3.39 4.09
CA ILE A 54 7.52 -4.24 3.00
C ILE A 54 7.11 -5.69 3.26
N GLY A 55 6.86 -6.45 2.19
CA GLY A 55 6.72 -7.90 2.25
C GLY A 55 8.08 -8.58 2.53
N VAL A 56 8.05 -9.69 3.26
CA VAL A 56 9.23 -10.49 3.61
C VAL A 56 8.89 -11.97 3.52
N LYS A 57 9.70 -12.74 2.80
CA LYS A 57 9.46 -14.18 2.59
C LYS A 57 9.09 -14.92 3.89
N ASP A 58 7.99 -15.65 3.83
CA ASP A 58 7.45 -16.43 4.94
C ASP A 58 7.01 -17.82 4.46
N GLU A 59 7.28 -18.86 5.26
CA GLU A 59 6.98 -20.26 4.88
C GLU A 59 5.48 -20.55 4.83
N LYS A 60 4.66 -19.85 5.63
CA LYS A 60 3.22 -20.06 5.71
C LYS A 60 2.45 -19.12 4.79
N TRP A 61 2.92 -17.88 4.67
CA TRP A 61 2.18 -16.82 3.99
C TRP A 61 2.74 -16.43 2.61
N GLY A 62 3.94 -16.93 2.25
CA GLY A 62 4.58 -16.73 0.96
C GLY A 62 5.56 -15.55 0.98
N GLU A 63 5.03 -14.34 0.84
CA GLU A 63 5.71 -13.05 1.07
C GLU A 63 5.30 -12.40 2.39
#